data_AF-A0A239FZC8-F1
#
_entry.id   AF-A0A239FZC8-F1
#
_cell.length_a   1.000
_cell.length_b   1.000
_cell.length_c   1.000
_cell.angle_alpha   90.00
_cell.angle_beta   90.00
_cell.angle_gamma   90.00
#
_symmetry.space_group_name_H-M   'P 1'
#
loop_
_entity.id
_entity.type
_entity.pdbx_description
1 polymer ?
#
loop_
_entity_poly.entity_id
_entity_poly.type
_entity_poly.pdbx_seq_one_letter_code
_entity_poly.pdbx_strand_id
1 'polypeptide(L)'
;MQEYKDGKLLRVVVDGQQRLRAIFDFINDGIKISRAHNKEFAGLTFSQLPEDMQDDFMQYEVGCDVLNSAPLEELLDIFARINRYTVKLNGQEMRNASYSGFFKSAAYEIGYENLDHWLSSGILSKTSINRMAEAELASDLLGCFLVQMQSSKAVETTYKRFEDEEGAIPEVRARLRNAIHAVASVYTNDEIKGSAWSSKHMYFSLVTTLGHLQHEIEGLPETPLCENILDETQKLKSVLNGISADYASYSPQPKRAMAPEHLKPFIRASTLATTDTQARVARSVYILSVLEAHFDD
;
A
#
# COMPACT_ATOMS: atom_id res chain seq x y z
N MET A 1 -6.53 -29.85 18.41
CA MET A 1 -6.26 -31.17 19.01
C MET A 1 -7.55 -31.95 19.05
N GLN A 2 -7.52 -33.23 18.71
CA GLN A 2 -8.68 -34.11 18.74
C GLN A 2 -8.46 -35.21 19.78
N GLU A 3 -9.38 -35.34 20.73
CA GLU A 3 -9.38 -36.36 21.79
C GLU A 3 -10.73 -37.07 21.78
N TYR A 4 -10.73 -38.38 22.02
CA TYR A 4 -11.95 -39.16 22.16
C TYR A 4 -12.20 -39.44 23.64
N LYS A 5 -13.28 -38.90 24.20
CA LYS A 5 -13.62 -39.03 25.61
C LYS A 5 -15.12 -39.27 25.78
N ASP A 6 -15.48 -40.29 26.57
CA ASP A 6 -16.86 -40.67 26.87
C ASP A 6 -17.77 -40.86 25.64
N GLY A 7 -17.24 -41.48 24.58
CA GLY A 7 -18.00 -41.73 23.35
C GLY A 7 -18.17 -40.49 22.46
N LYS A 8 -17.57 -39.35 22.82
CA LYS A 8 -17.63 -38.09 22.08
C LYS A 8 -16.26 -37.69 21.58
N LEU A 9 -16.24 -37.16 20.36
CA LEU A 9 -15.05 -36.55 19.79
C LEU A 9 -14.94 -35.10 20.29
N LEU A 10 -14.00 -34.84 21.18
CA LEU A 10 -13.69 -33.50 21.66
C LEU A 10 -12.60 -32.90 20.76
N ARG A 11 -12.85 -31.71 20.21
CA ARG A 11 -11.84 -30.93 19.50
C ARG A 11 -11.51 -29.67 20.29
N VAL A 12 -10.25 -29.51 20.64
CA VAL A 12 -9.72 -28.32 21.30
C VAL A 12 -9.07 -27.43 20.26
N VAL A 13 -9.52 -26.17 20.20
CA VAL A 13 -8.95 -25.12 19.36
C VAL A 13 -7.62 -24.69 19.98
N VAL A 14 -6.54 -24.93 19.25
CA VAL A 14 -5.18 -24.64 19.73
C VAL A 14 -4.67 -23.29 19.23
N ASP A 15 -5.08 -22.87 18.04
CA ASP A 15 -4.86 -21.53 17.47
C ASP A 15 -6.11 -21.09 16.70
N GLY A 16 -6.27 -19.78 16.43
CA GLY A 16 -7.44 -19.22 15.75
C GLY A 16 -8.60 -18.85 16.68
N GLN A 17 -8.40 -18.90 18.00
CA GLN A 17 -9.44 -18.58 19.00
C GLN A 17 -10.08 -17.19 18.79
N GLN A 18 -9.27 -16.19 18.44
CA GLN A 18 -9.79 -14.83 18.18
C GLN A 18 -10.66 -14.78 16.92
N ARG A 19 -10.30 -15.51 15.86
CA ARG A 19 -11.08 -15.56 14.61
C ARG A 19 -12.42 -16.27 14.83
N LEU A 20 -12.40 -17.42 15.49
CA LEU A 20 -13.64 -18.14 15.83
C LEU A 20 -14.53 -17.32 16.74
N ARG A 21 -13.95 -16.61 17.73
CA ARG A 21 -14.72 -15.69 18.57
C ARG A 21 -15.40 -14.60 17.75
N ALA A 22 -14.68 -13.94 16.84
CA ALA A 22 -15.29 -12.91 15.99
C ALA A 22 -16.43 -13.47 15.11
N ILE A 23 -16.28 -14.69 14.55
CA ILE A 23 -17.34 -15.35 13.77
C ILE A 23 -18.58 -15.60 14.66
N PHE A 24 -18.39 -16.19 15.85
CA PHE A 24 -19.50 -16.45 16.75
C PHE A 24 -20.14 -15.17 17.29
N ASP A 25 -19.34 -14.15 17.60
CA ASP A 25 -19.85 -12.86 18.06
C ASP A 25 -20.68 -12.19 16.95
N PHE A 26 -20.29 -12.31 15.68
CA PHE A 26 -21.10 -11.82 14.56
C PHE A 26 -22.42 -12.58 14.40
N ILE A 27 -22.40 -13.92 14.40
CA ILE A 27 -23.60 -14.77 14.30
C ILE A 27 -24.59 -14.47 15.44
N ASN A 28 -24.09 -14.15 16.64
CA ASN A 28 -24.90 -13.83 17.81
C ASN A 28 -25.24 -12.33 17.94
N ASP A 29 -25.16 -11.56 16.85
CA ASP A 29 -25.46 -10.13 16.79
C ASP A 29 -24.60 -9.24 17.72
N GLY A 30 -23.47 -9.73 18.21
CA GLY A 30 -22.51 -9.01 19.05
C GLY A 30 -21.61 -8.05 18.28
N ILE A 31 -21.55 -8.17 16.95
CA ILE A 31 -20.77 -7.32 16.05
C ILE A 31 -21.67 -6.78 14.94
N LYS A 32 -21.50 -5.50 14.60
CA LYS A 32 -22.13 -4.85 13.45
C LYS A 32 -21.14 -4.74 12.31
N ILE A 33 -21.63 -4.82 11.07
CA ILE A 33 -20.81 -4.63 9.89
C ILE A 33 -20.31 -3.18 9.85
N SER A 34 -18.99 -3.01 9.79
CA SER A 34 -18.38 -1.70 9.64
C SER A 34 -18.73 -1.10 8.27
N ARG A 35 -19.14 0.17 8.28
CA ARG A 35 -19.37 0.94 7.05
C ARG A 35 -18.11 1.03 6.18
N ALA A 36 -16.92 0.91 6.77
CA ALA A 36 -15.66 0.88 6.05
C ALA A 36 -15.45 -0.43 5.26
N HIS A 37 -16.11 -1.53 5.63
CA HIS A 37 -16.00 -2.83 4.95
C HIS A 37 -17.12 -3.06 3.94
N ASN A 38 -18.34 -2.64 4.27
CA ASN A 38 -19.48 -2.76 3.37
C ASN A 38 -20.47 -1.62 3.65
N LYS A 39 -20.73 -0.78 2.64
CA LYS A 39 -21.63 0.38 2.75
C LYS A 39 -23.11 -0.02 2.72
N GLU A 40 -23.46 -1.07 1.98
CA GLU A 40 -24.83 -1.54 1.79
C GLU A 40 -25.38 -2.17 3.07
N PHE A 41 -24.60 -3.02 3.73
CA PHE A 41 -24.98 -3.71 4.96
C PHE A 41 -24.42 -3.05 6.23
N ALA A 42 -23.95 -1.79 6.12
CA ALA A 42 -23.35 -1.06 7.22
C ALA A 42 -24.28 -0.95 8.43
N GLY A 43 -23.77 -1.28 9.61
CA GLY A 43 -24.50 -1.19 10.87
C GLY A 43 -25.49 -2.34 11.12
N LEU A 44 -25.65 -3.25 10.17
CA LEU A 44 -26.46 -4.46 10.34
C LEU A 44 -25.70 -5.51 11.16
N THR A 45 -26.44 -6.24 11.99
CA THR A 45 -26.00 -7.49 12.62
C THR A 45 -26.35 -8.69 11.73
N PHE A 46 -25.88 -9.89 12.06
CA PHE A 46 -26.11 -11.09 11.25
C PHE A 46 -27.62 -11.34 11.01
N SER A 47 -28.45 -11.24 12.05
CA SER A 47 -29.90 -11.45 11.94
C SER A 47 -30.64 -10.41 11.08
N GLN A 48 -29.99 -9.28 10.78
CA GLN A 48 -30.54 -8.19 9.99
C GLN A 48 -30.16 -8.26 8.51
N LEU A 49 -29.28 -9.20 8.13
CA LEU A 49 -28.88 -9.40 6.74
C LEU A 49 -30.02 -10.01 5.91
N PRO A 50 -30.03 -9.80 4.58
CA PRO A 50 -30.84 -10.59 3.65
C PRO A 50 -30.62 -12.11 3.83
N GLU A 51 -31.66 -12.92 3.63
CA GLU A 51 -31.63 -14.37 3.88
C GLU A 51 -30.58 -15.09 3.01
N ASP A 52 -30.42 -14.66 1.76
CA ASP A 52 -29.37 -15.14 0.85
C ASP A 52 -27.95 -14.88 1.38
N MET A 53 -27.71 -13.69 1.95
CA MET A 53 -26.43 -13.34 2.55
C MET A 53 -26.17 -14.11 3.86
N GLN A 54 -27.20 -14.38 4.65
CA GLN A 54 -27.09 -15.23 5.84
C GLN A 54 -26.72 -16.66 5.45
N ASP A 55 -27.39 -17.21 4.42
CA ASP A 55 -27.12 -18.53 3.89
C ASP A 55 -25.69 -18.64 3.33
N ASP A 56 -25.25 -17.67 2.52
CA ASP A 56 -23.89 -17.63 1.98
C ASP A 56 -22.83 -17.60 3.09
N PHE A 57 -23.06 -16.83 4.16
CA PHE A 57 -22.16 -16.78 5.31
C PHE A 57 -22.11 -18.13 6.05
N MET A 58 -23.27 -18.78 6.25
CA MET A 58 -23.36 -20.06 6.96
C MET A 58 -22.80 -21.23 6.15
N GLN A 59 -22.79 -21.13 4.83
CA GLN A 59 -22.20 -22.12 3.92
C GLN A 59 -20.68 -21.97 3.79
N TYR A 60 -20.09 -20.89 4.32
CA TYR A 60 -18.64 -20.68 4.22
C TYR A 60 -17.85 -21.77 4.98
N GLU A 61 -17.07 -22.55 4.23
CA GLU A 61 -16.22 -23.58 4.81
C GLU A 61 -14.95 -22.99 5.43
N VAL A 62 -14.83 -23.10 6.76
CA VAL A 62 -13.61 -22.71 7.47
C VAL A 62 -12.57 -23.83 7.36
N GLY A 63 -11.53 -23.61 6.56
CA GLY A 63 -10.39 -24.51 6.47
C GLY A 63 -9.69 -24.68 7.83
N CYS A 64 -9.57 -25.91 8.31
CA CYS A 64 -8.98 -26.24 9.61
C CYS A 64 -7.97 -27.38 9.48
N ASP A 65 -6.77 -27.19 10.04
CA ASP A 65 -5.79 -28.27 10.19
C ASP A 65 -6.01 -29.02 11.50
N VAL A 66 -6.31 -30.32 11.40
CA VAL A 66 -6.58 -31.17 12.56
C VAL A 66 -5.30 -31.88 12.99
N LEU A 67 -4.78 -31.51 14.16
CA LEU A 67 -3.70 -32.23 14.83
C LEU A 67 -4.26 -33.45 15.58
N ASN A 68 -3.91 -34.65 15.10
CA ASN A 68 -4.29 -35.94 15.70
C ASN A 68 -3.24 -36.37 16.73
N SER A 69 -3.66 -36.55 17.99
CA SER A 69 -2.91 -37.26 19.05
C SER A 69 -1.39 -37.00 19.13
N ALA A 70 -0.94 -35.76 18.90
CA ALA A 70 0.47 -35.40 19.07
C ALA A 70 0.83 -35.38 20.57
N PRO A 71 1.94 -36.00 21.00
CA PRO A 71 2.49 -35.81 22.34
C PRO A 71 2.69 -34.31 22.64
N LEU A 72 2.55 -33.91 23.90
CA LEU A 72 2.68 -32.50 24.31
C LEU A 72 4.00 -31.86 23.81
N GLU A 73 5.08 -32.63 23.78
CA GLU A 73 6.40 -32.19 23.29
C GLU A 73 6.39 -31.88 21.78
N GLU A 74 5.72 -32.69 20.97
CA GLU A 74 5.60 -32.48 19.52
C GLU A 74 4.68 -31.29 19.23
N LEU A 75 3.63 -31.11 20.03
CA LEU A 75 2.76 -29.94 19.98
C LEU A 75 3.55 -28.67 20.34
N LEU A 76 4.33 -28.68 21.42
CA LEU A 76 5.20 -27.57 21.80
C LEU A 76 6.29 -27.28 20.76
N ASP A 77 6.85 -28.29 20.08
CA ASP A 77 7.80 -28.10 19.00
C ASP A 77 7.14 -27.51 17.75
N ILE A 78 5.92 -27.94 17.39
CA ILE A 78 5.13 -27.30 16.33
C ILE A 78 4.87 -25.83 16.67
N PHE A 79 4.48 -25.50 17.91
CA PHE A 79 4.33 -24.11 18.35
C PHE A 79 5.65 -23.35 18.31
N ALA A 80 6.73 -23.96 18.76
CA ALA A 80 8.04 -23.35 18.76
C ALA A 80 8.52 -23.11 17.33
N ARG A 81 8.21 -23.98 16.36
CA ARG A 81 8.57 -23.83 14.94
C ARG A 81 7.68 -22.81 14.24
N ILE A 82 6.36 -22.83 14.45
CA ILE A 82 5.45 -21.79 13.95
C ILE A 82 5.96 -20.42 14.41
N ASN A 83 6.29 -20.27 15.70
CA ASN A 83 6.77 -19.00 16.23
C ASN A 83 8.26 -18.70 15.91
N ARG A 84 9.15 -19.70 15.80
CA ARG A 84 10.59 -19.51 15.46
C ARG A 84 10.79 -19.13 14.00
N TYR A 85 9.99 -19.69 13.10
CA TYR A 85 10.04 -19.37 11.67
C TYR A 85 9.09 -18.23 11.30
N THR A 86 8.34 -17.67 12.25
CA THR A 86 7.57 -16.45 12.03
C THR A 86 8.55 -15.32 11.78
N VAL A 87 8.71 -14.96 10.51
CA VAL A 87 9.37 -13.73 10.11
C VAL A 87 8.63 -12.58 10.79
N LYS A 88 9.37 -11.69 11.45
CA LYS A 88 8.80 -10.50 12.08
C LYS A 88 7.92 -9.76 11.08
N LEU A 89 6.68 -9.46 11.49
CA LEU A 89 5.75 -8.67 10.70
C LEU A 89 6.41 -7.33 10.33
N ASN A 90 6.30 -6.95 9.07
CA ASN A 90 6.73 -5.65 8.59
C ASN A 90 5.74 -4.57 9.04
N GLY A 91 6.07 -3.30 8.78
CA GLY A 91 5.21 -2.17 9.15
C GLY A 91 3.79 -2.30 8.60
N GLN A 92 3.63 -2.71 7.34
CA GLN A 92 2.33 -2.84 6.70
C GLN A 92 1.50 -3.99 7.27
N GLU A 93 2.10 -5.14 7.55
CA GLU A 93 1.44 -6.30 8.15
C GLU A 93 0.94 -5.99 9.57
N MET A 94 1.72 -5.24 10.36
CA MET A 94 1.28 -4.74 11.66
C MET A 94 0.10 -3.76 11.53
N ARG A 95 0.14 -2.85 10.56
CA ARG A 95 -0.97 -1.93 10.28
C ARG A 95 -2.23 -2.68 9.86
N ASN A 96 -2.09 -3.68 8.99
CA ASN A 96 -3.21 -4.53 8.58
C ASN A 96 -3.88 -5.23 9.77
N ALA A 97 -3.08 -5.67 10.75
CA ALA A 97 -3.60 -6.30 11.96
C ALA A 97 -4.23 -5.30 12.96
N SER A 98 -3.78 -4.04 12.94
CA SER A 98 -4.18 -3.03 13.94
C SER A 98 -5.36 -2.17 13.51
N TYR A 99 -5.62 -2.06 12.21
CA TYR A 99 -6.62 -1.14 11.65
C TYR A 99 -7.62 -1.88 10.76
N SER A 100 -8.82 -1.34 10.64
CA SER A 100 -9.95 -1.86 9.86
C SER A 100 -10.80 -0.76 9.21
N GLY A 101 -10.36 0.49 9.33
CA GLY A 101 -11.14 1.65 8.94
C GLY A 101 -11.09 2.05 7.46
N PHE A 102 -11.71 3.19 7.17
CA PHE A 102 -11.90 3.69 5.80
C PHE A 102 -10.59 3.87 5.03
N PHE A 103 -9.55 4.38 5.69
CA PHE A 103 -8.25 4.57 5.04
C PHE A 103 -7.61 3.25 4.63
N LYS A 104 -7.69 2.22 5.49
CA LYS A 104 -7.19 0.89 5.16
C LYS A 104 -7.94 0.34 3.96
N SER A 105 -9.28 0.33 4.01
CA SER A 105 -10.10 -0.20 2.91
C SER A 105 -9.74 0.46 1.58
N ALA A 106 -9.68 1.80 1.55
CA ALA A 106 -9.31 2.55 0.36
C ALA A 106 -7.89 2.24 -0.13
N ALA A 107 -6.89 2.14 0.76
CA ALA A 107 -5.54 1.78 0.37
C ALA A 107 -5.44 0.37 -0.23
N TYR A 108 -6.17 -0.61 0.34
CA TYR A 108 -6.21 -1.97 -0.19
C TYR A 108 -6.91 -2.05 -1.55
N GLU A 109 -8.03 -1.34 -1.73
CA GLU A 109 -8.73 -1.24 -3.00
C GLU A 109 -7.83 -0.62 -4.09
N ILE A 110 -7.14 0.48 -3.78
CA ILE A 110 -6.19 1.12 -4.71
C ILE A 110 -5.03 0.17 -5.04
N GLY A 111 -4.53 -0.56 -4.04
CA GLY A 111 -3.47 -1.54 -4.25
C GLY A 111 -3.89 -2.68 -5.17
N TYR A 112 -5.13 -3.17 -5.00
CA TYR A 112 -5.71 -4.21 -5.85
C TYR A 112 -5.96 -3.71 -7.29
N GLU A 113 -6.55 -2.51 -7.45
CA GLU A 113 -6.80 -1.88 -8.75
C GLU A 113 -5.53 -1.73 -9.61
N ASN A 114 -4.38 -1.50 -8.96
CA ASN A 114 -3.11 -1.23 -9.65
C ASN A 114 -2.14 -2.42 -9.65
N LEU A 115 -2.58 -3.58 -9.15
CA LEU A 115 -1.71 -4.74 -8.93
C LEU A 115 -1.01 -5.20 -10.22
N ASP A 116 -1.77 -5.34 -11.31
CA ASP A 116 -1.26 -5.80 -12.60
C ASP A 116 -0.30 -4.79 -13.22
N HIS A 117 -0.59 -3.49 -13.09
CA HIS A 117 0.28 -2.41 -13.55
C HIS A 117 1.62 -2.43 -12.79
N TRP A 118 1.59 -2.51 -11.45
CA TRP A 118 2.79 -2.51 -10.64
C TRP A 118 3.65 -3.76 -10.81
N LEU A 119 3.03 -4.92 -11.04
CA LEU A 119 3.74 -6.16 -11.38
C LEU A 119 4.37 -6.10 -12.77
N SER A 120 3.58 -5.72 -13.78
CA SER A 120 4.03 -5.68 -15.17
C SER A 120 5.15 -4.65 -15.38
N SER A 121 5.07 -3.53 -14.66
CA SER A 121 6.06 -2.45 -14.70
C SER A 121 7.32 -2.72 -13.86
N GLY A 122 7.38 -3.84 -13.13
CA GLY A 122 8.51 -4.18 -12.27
C GLY A 122 8.63 -3.33 -10.99
N ILE A 123 7.62 -2.54 -10.65
CA ILE A 123 7.56 -1.69 -9.45
C ILE A 123 7.49 -2.56 -8.19
N LEU A 124 6.70 -3.63 -8.26
CA LEU A 124 6.55 -4.63 -7.22
C LEU A 124 6.86 -6.02 -7.79
N SER A 125 7.34 -6.90 -6.91
CA SER A 125 7.53 -8.32 -7.24
C SER A 125 6.45 -9.18 -6.59
N LYS A 126 6.19 -10.35 -7.17
CA LYS A 126 5.28 -11.36 -6.59
C LYS A 126 5.64 -11.68 -5.13
N THR A 127 6.93 -11.79 -4.83
CA THR A 127 7.42 -12.04 -3.46
C THR A 127 7.09 -10.89 -2.51
N SER A 128 7.17 -9.64 -2.98
CA SER A 128 6.84 -8.47 -2.15
C SER A 128 5.33 -8.33 -1.88
N ILE A 129 4.48 -8.75 -2.82
CA ILE A 129 3.01 -8.72 -2.67
C ILE A 129 2.54 -9.68 -1.58
N ASN A 130 3.20 -10.84 -1.44
CA ASN A 130 2.93 -11.75 -0.31
C ASN A 130 3.15 -11.09 1.06
N ARG A 131 3.82 -9.93 1.10
CA ARG A 131 4.06 -9.11 2.29
C ARG A 131 3.39 -7.74 2.22
N MET A 132 2.28 -7.65 1.47
CA MET A 132 1.40 -6.48 1.36
C MET A 132 2.08 -5.23 0.79
N ALA A 133 3.08 -5.40 -0.08
CA ALA A 133 3.81 -4.26 -0.64
C ALA A 133 2.95 -3.35 -1.53
N GLU A 134 1.88 -3.88 -2.12
CA GLU A 134 0.84 -3.16 -2.86
C GLU A 134 0.02 -2.27 -1.94
N ALA A 135 -0.50 -2.82 -0.84
CA ALA A 135 -1.22 -2.03 0.16
C ALA A 135 -0.30 -0.99 0.82
N GLU A 136 0.97 -1.30 1.03
CA GLU A 136 1.96 -0.36 1.55
C GLU A 136 2.19 0.83 0.60
N LEU A 137 2.42 0.56 -0.69
CA LEU A 137 2.62 1.61 -1.70
C LEU A 137 1.37 2.49 -1.83
N ALA A 138 0.19 1.85 -1.91
CA ALA A 138 -1.09 2.54 -1.96
C ALA A 138 -1.33 3.42 -0.73
N SER A 139 -1.03 2.90 0.46
CA SER A 139 -1.17 3.65 1.73
C SER A 139 -0.26 4.86 1.77
N ASP A 140 0.99 4.70 1.37
CA ASP A 140 1.96 5.80 1.35
C ASP A 140 1.52 6.90 0.38
N LEU A 141 1.04 6.53 -0.82
CA LEU A 141 0.54 7.49 -1.81
C LEU A 141 -0.73 8.18 -1.31
N LEU A 142 -1.74 7.41 -0.89
CA LEU A 142 -3.01 7.94 -0.41
C LEU A 142 -2.80 8.88 0.79
N GLY A 143 -1.93 8.51 1.73
CA GLY A 143 -1.59 9.35 2.87
C GLY A 143 -0.95 10.68 2.46
N CYS A 144 -0.09 10.68 1.44
CA CYS A 144 0.49 11.94 0.95
C CYS A 144 -0.53 12.85 0.27
N PHE A 145 -1.44 12.30 -0.53
CA PHE A 145 -2.48 13.10 -1.17
C PHE A 145 -3.57 13.58 -0.19
N LEU A 146 -3.79 12.85 0.91
CA LEU A 146 -4.83 13.14 1.90
C LEU A 146 -4.39 14.12 3.00
N VAL A 147 -3.11 14.08 3.38
CA VAL A 147 -2.60 14.87 4.52
C VAL A 147 -1.50 15.81 4.07
N GLN A 148 -0.32 15.27 3.75
CA GLN A 148 0.85 16.01 3.29
C GLN A 148 1.94 15.03 2.88
N MET A 149 2.95 15.50 2.17
CA MET A 149 4.17 14.75 1.91
C MET A 149 4.77 14.28 3.24
N GLN A 150 4.76 12.97 3.46
CA GLN A 150 5.11 12.36 4.73
C GLN A 150 5.93 11.09 4.53
N SER A 151 6.52 10.54 5.60
CA SER A 151 7.29 9.31 5.54
C SER A 151 6.41 8.06 5.60
N SER A 152 6.92 6.90 5.16
CA SER A 152 6.23 5.61 5.33
C SER A 152 5.94 5.25 6.78
N LYS A 153 6.68 5.83 7.74
CA LYS A 153 6.44 5.66 9.17
C LYS A 153 5.27 6.53 9.65
N ALA A 154 5.15 7.76 9.14
CA ALA A 154 4.12 8.71 9.54
C ALA A 154 2.71 8.27 9.12
N VAL A 155 2.58 7.46 8.05
CA VAL A 155 1.27 7.00 7.54
C VAL A 155 0.45 6.26 8.60
N GLU A 156 1.06 5.67 9.62
CA GLU A 156 0.32 5.07 10.76
C GLU A 156 -0.60 6.09 11.46
N THR A 157 -0.19 7.36 11.53
CA THR A 157 -1.03 8.43 12.07
C THR A 157 -2.24 8.69 11.17
N THR A 158 -2.08 8.55 9.85
CA THR A 158 -3.17 8.64 8.88
C THR A 158 -4.16 7.49 9.04
N TYR A 159 -3.68 6.25 9.21
CA TYR A 159 -4.53 5.09 9.54
C TYR A 159 -5.40 5.38 10.76
N LYS A 160 -4.78 5.81 11.86
CA LYS A 160 -5.48 6.12 13.10
C LYS A 160 -6.49 7.28 12.95
N ARG A 161 -6.14 8.32 12.18
CA ARG A 161 -6.98 9.50 11.98
C ARG A 161 -8.29 9.16 11.25
N PHE A 162 -8.23 8.24 10.30
CA PHE A 162 -9.35 7.89 9.42
C PHE A 162 -9.84 6.46 9.65
N GLU A 163 -9.75 5.98 10.90
CA GLU A 163 -10.27 4.66 11.27
C GLU A 163 -11.80 4.68 11.17
N ASP A 164 -12.45 5.61 11.88
CA ASP A 164 -13.92 5.70 11.95
C ASP A 164 -14.51 6.78 11.02
N GLU A 165 -13.68 7.64 10.44
CA GLU A 165 -14.11 8.77 9.60
C GLU A 165 -13.63 8.61 8.15
N GLU A 166 -14.56 8.64 7.19
CA GLU A 166 -14.25 8.55 5.75
C GLU A 166 -13.60 9.84 5.21
N GLY A 167 -13.96 11.00 5.76
CA GLY A 167 -13.38 12.29 5.39
C GLY A 167 -13.35 12.55 3.88
N ALA A 168 -12.22 13.05 3.38
CA ALA A 168 -11.99 13.32 1.96
C ALA A 168 -11.44 12.12 1.17
N ILE A 169 -11.42 10.91 1.75
CA ILE A 169 -10.83 9.72 1.11
C ILE A 169 -11.40 9.45 -0.29
N PRO A 170 -12.72 9.54 -0.55
CA PRO A 170 -13.28 9.28 -1.89
C PRO A 170 -12.76 10.25 -2.95
N GLU A 171 -12.70 11.54 -2.63
CA GLU A 171 -12.17 12.59 -3.52
C GLU A 171 -10.68 12.37 -3.78
N VAL A 172 -9.91 12.13 -2.71
CA VAL A 172 -8.47 11.93 -2.79
C VAL A 172 -8.12 10.64 -3.54
N ARG A 173 -8.92 9.59 -3.42
CA ARG A 173 -8.78 8.37 -4.24
C ARG A 173 -8.96 8.67 -5.72
N ALA A 174 -9.92 9.51 -6.09
CA ALA A 174 -10.08 9.95 -7.49
C ALA A 174 -8.87 10.75 -7.98
N ARG A 175 -8.36 11.69 -7.16
CA ARG A 175 -7.13 12.46 -7.45
C ARG A 175 -5.91 11.55 -7.64
N LEU A 176 -5.72 10.56 -6.76
CA LEU A 176 -4.62 9.61 -6.88
C LEU A 176 -4.76 8.72 -8.13
N ARG A 177 -5.97 8.30 -8.48
CA ARG A 177 -6.23 7.56 -9.72
C ARG A 177 -5.84 8.39 -10.96
N ASN A 178 -6.18 9.67 -10.99
CA ASN A 178 -5.80 10.57 -12.08
C ASN A 178 -4.27 10.76 -12.16
N ALA A 179 -3.59 10.85 -11.02
CA ALA A 179 -2.12 10.93 -10.98
C ALA A 179 -1.45 9.65 -11.51
N ILE A 180 -1.95 8.47 -11.14
CA ILE A 180 -1.45 7.19 -11.69
C ILE A 180 -1.75 7.09 -13.19
N HIS A 181 -2.93 7.53 -13.63
CA HIS A 181 -3.29 7.57 -15.04
C HIS A 181 -2.38 8.53 -15.83
N ALA A 182 -2.00 9.67 -15.27
CA ALA A 182 -1.03 10.58 -15.89
C ALA A 182 0.36 9.93 -16.05
N VAL A 183 0.78 9.05 -15.13
CA VAL A 183 2.00 8.25 -15.34
C VAL A 183 1.80 7.26 -16.49
N ALA A 184 0.66 6.58 -16.53
CA ALA A 184 0.34 5.57 -17.54
C ALA A 184 0.13 6.17 -18.96
N SER A 185 -0.22 7.45 -19.08
CA SER A 185 -0.32 8.14 -20.37
C SER A 185 1.06 8.49 -20.95
N VAL A 186 2.06 8.68 -20.09
CA VAL A 186 3.45 8.98 -20.48
C VAL A 186 4.25 7.71 -20.78
N TYR A 187 4.05 6.67 -19.96
CA TYR A 187 4.82 5.43 -20.04
C TYR A 187 3.94 4.19 -20.13
N THR A 188 4.28 3.31 -21.07
CA THR A 188 3.82 1.92 -21.03
C THR A 188 4.52 1.14 -19.90
N ASN A 189 3.93 0.01 -19.48
CA ASN A 189 4.51 -0.83 -18.41
C ASN A 189 5.95 -1.27 -18.72
N ASP A 190 6.25 -1.65 -19.98
CA ASP A 190 7.58 -2.10 -20.38
C ASP A 190 8.61 -0.96 -20.35
N GLU A 191 8.19 0.27 -20.67
CA GLU A 191 9.07 1.44 -20.59
C GLU A 191 9.37 1.83 -19.13
N ILE A 192 8.38 1.74 -18.23
CA ILE A 192 8.64 1.91 -16.80
C ILE A 192 9.65 0.86 -16.33
N LYS A 193 9.42 -0.41 -16.68
CA LYS A 193 10.29 -1.54 -16.32
C LYS A 193 11.73 -1.37 -16.78
N GLY A 194 11.93 -0.77 -17.95
CA GLY A 194 13.25 -0.45 -18.51
C GLY A 194 13.91 0.82 -17.96
N SER A 195 13.25 1.55 -17.06
CA SER A 195 13.70 2.87 -16.58
C SER A 195 13.93 2.90 -15.06
N ALA A 196 14.45 4.02 -14.58
CA ALA A 196 14.58 4.30 -13.14
C ALA A 196 13.23 4.30 -12.42
N TRP A 197 12.13 4.56 -13.14
CA TRP A 197 10.78 4.64 -12.59
C TRP A 197 10.24 3.28 -12.13
N SER A 198 10.86 2.17 -12.51
CA SER A 198 10.57 0.85 -11.94
C SER A 198 10.94 0.72 -10.46
N SER A 199 11.79 1.59 -9.91
CA SER A 199 12.06 1.57 -8.46
C SER A 199 10.87 2.13 -7.67
N LYS A 200 10.39 1.40 -6.65
CA LYS A 200 9.24 1.80 -5.81
C LYS A 200 9.29 3.26 -5.33
N HIS A 201 10.44 3.74 -4.85
CA HIS A 201 10.59 5.12 -4.37
C HIS A 201 10.62 6.17 -5.49
N MET A 202 11.12 5.80 -6.68
CA MET A 202 11.11 6.67 -7.86
C MET A 202 9.70 6.77 -8.43
N TYR A 203 9.00 5.64 -8.59
CA TYR A 203 7.59 5.61 -8.98
C TYR A 203 6.72 6.43 -8.04
N PHE A 204 6.89 6.26 -6.73
CA PHE A 204 6.20 7.07 -5.72
C PHE A 204 6.39 8.57 -5.96
N SER A 205 7.62 8.99 -6.27
CA SER A 205 7.95 10.40 -6.48
C SER A 205 7.40 10.92 -7.81
N LEU A 206 7.36 10.06 -8.83
CA LEU A 206 6.74 10.37 -10.11
C LEU A 206 5.24 10.61 -9.94
N VAL A 207 4.52 9.68 -9.32
CA VAL A 207 3.06 9.79 -9.09
C VAL A 207 2.73 11.02 -8.24
N THR A 208 3.46 11.24 -7.15
CA THR A 208 3.21 12.41 -6.28
C THR A 208 3.53 13.73 -6.98
N THR A 209 4.57 13.79 -7.81
CA THR A 209 4.92 15.02 -8.55
C THR A 209 3.90 15.31 -9.65
N LEU A 210 3.49 14.33 -10.45
CA LEU A 210 2.45 14.55 -11.47
C LEU A 210 1.08 14.82 -10.85
N GLY A 211 0.78 14.20 -9.70
CA GLY A 211 -0.42 14.52 -8.93
C GLY A 211 -0.42 15.95 -8.38
N HIS A 212 0.75 16.45 -7.95
CA HIS A 212 0.92 17.82 -7.48
C HIS A 212 0.59 18.87 -8.55
N LEU A 213 0.91 18.59 -9.81
CA LEU A 213 0.60 19.47 -10.95
C LEU A 213 -0.91 19.59 -11.23
N GLN A 214 -1.69 18.56 -10.89
CA GLN A 214 -3.16 18.58 -11.01
C GLN A 214 -3.79 19.28 -9.81
N HIS A 215 -3.32 18.92 -8.62
CA HIS A 215 -3.78 19.49 -7.36
C HIS A 215 -2.65 19.46 -6.34
N GLU A 216 -2.42 20.60 -5.69
CA GLU A 216 -1.38 20.74 -4.69
C GLU A 216 -1.42 19.64 -3.62
N ILE A 217 -0.21 19.23 -3.22
CA ILE A 217 0.06 18.27 -2.16
C ILE A 217 0.84 19.04 -1.11
N GLU A 218 0.27 19.16 0.09
CA GLU A 218 0.89 19.88 1.19
C GLU A 218 2.30 19.35 1.48
N GLY A 219 3.26 20.24 1.72
CA GLY A 219 4.66 19.89 1.97
C GLY A 219 5.54 19.76 0.72
N LEU A 220 4.97 19.88 -0.48
CA LEU A 220 5.72 20.15 -1.71
C LEU A 220 5.79 21.67 -1.98
N PRO A 221 6.83 22.15 -2.67
CA PRO A 221 6.93 23.57 -3.03
C PRO A 221 5.86 23.96 -4.04
N GLU A 222 5.43 25.22 -4.02
CA GLU A 222 4.64 25.80 -5.11
C GLU A 222 5.41 25.74 -6.43
N THR A 223 4.68 25.59 -7.53
CA THR A 223 5.23 25.55 -8.89
C THR A 223 4.36 26.39 -9.82
N PRO A 224 4.92 27.12 -10.79
CA PRO A 224 4.15 27.85 -11.80
C PRO A 224 3.50 26.92 -12.84
N LEU A 225 3.95 25.65 -12.91
CA LEU A 225 3.42 24.67 -13.83
C LEU A 225 1.99 24.27 -13.44
N CYS A 226 1.14 24.05 -14.44
CA CYS A 226 -0.20 23.50 -14.23
C CYS A 226 -0.40 22.19 -14.99
N GLU A 227 -1.58 21.58 -14.82
CA GLU A 227 -1.89 20.25 -15.35
C GLU A 227 -1.82 20.14 -16.88
N ASN A 228 -1.84 21.26 -17.61
CA ASN A 228 -1.75 21.30 -19.07
C ASN A 228 -0.47 20.64 -19.62
N ILE A 229 0.65 20.67 -18.87
CA ILE A 229 1.88 20.02 -19.31
C ILE A 229 1.73 18.49 -19.42
N LEU A 230 0.74 17.92 -18.73
CA LEU A 230 0.45 16.48 -18.77
C LEU A 230 -0.12 16.06 -20.14
N ASP A 231 -0.66 17.00 -20.91
CA ASP A 231 -1.14 16.75 -22.28
C ASP A 231 0.02 16.64 -23.28
N GLU A 232 1.16 17.28 -23.00
CA GLU A 232 2.39 17.21 -23.80
C GLU A 232 3.21 15.93 -23.54
N THR A 233 2.54 14.78 -23.58
CA THR A 233 3.07 13.46 -23.16
C THR A 233 4.45 13.13 -23.75
N GLN A 234 4.72 13.45 -25.02
CA GLN A 234 6.02 13.18 -25.65
C GLN A 234 7.14 14.07 -25.11
N LYS A 235 6.86 15.36 -24.89
CA LYS A 235 7.82 16.31 -24.31
C LYS A 235 8.08 15.93 -22.85
N LEU A 236 7.01 15.68 -22.08
CA LEU A 236 7.09 15.25 -20.69
C LEU A 236 7.92 13.96 -20.55
N LYS A 237 7.66 12.96 -21.40
CA LYS A 237 8.43 11.71 -21.45
C LYS A 237 9.91 11.95 -21.74
N SER A 238 10.23 12.83 -22.69
CA SER A 238 11.62 13.16 -23.03
C SER A 238 12.37 13.74 -21.83
N VAL A 239 11.76 14.68 -21.12
CA VAL A 239 12.33 15.32 -19.92
C VAL A 239 12.52 14.29 -18.79
N LEU A 240 11.48 13.49 -18.50
CA LEU A 240 11.53 12.44 -17.47
C LEU A 240 12.54 11.33 -17.79
N ASN A 241 12.78 11.02 -19.07
CA ASN A 241 13.84 10.09 -19.48
C ASN A 241 15.24 10.62 -19.16
N GLY A 242 15.46 11.94 -19.25
CA GLY A 242 16.70 12.58 -18.79
C GLY A 242 16.96 12.33 -17.30
N ILE A 243 15.94 12.58 -16.46
CA ILE A 243 16.01 12.33 -15.01
C ILE A 243 16.29 10.84 -14.72
N SER A 244 15.62 9.94 -15.44
CA SER A 244 15.84 8.49 -15.32
C SER A 244 17.28 8.10 -15.69
N ALA A 245 17.83 8.68 -16.75
CA ALA A 245 19.21 8.43 -17.18
C ALA A 245 20.24 8.96 -16.16
N ASP A 246 20.01 10.13 -15.58
CA ASP A 246 20.86 10.68 -14.51
C ASP A 246 20.84 9.78 -13.28
N TYR A 247 19.66 9.34 -12.84
CA TYR A 247 19.54 8.38 -11.74
C TYR A 247 20.28 7.07 -12.05
N ALA A 248 20.10 6.49 -13.24
CA ALA A 248 20.77 5.25 -13.62
C ALA A 248 22.30 5.40 -13.64
N SER A 249 22.79 6.58 -14.04
CA SER A 249 24.21 6.88 -14.13
C SER A 249 24.88 7.01 -12.77
N TYR A 250 24.23 7.69 -11.81
CA TYR A 250 24.86 8.10 -10.56
C TYR A 250 24.35 7.37 -9.30
N SER A 251 23.22 6.67 -9.35
CA SER A 251 22.71 5.90 -8.20
C SER A 251 23.55 4.67 -7.79
N PRO A 252 24.36 4.00 -8.64
CA PRO A 252 25.22 2.91 -8.21
C PRO A 252 26.47 3.42 -7.44
N GLN A 253 26.96 2.65 -6.47
CA GLN A 253 28.29 2.91 -5.89
C GLN A 253 29.40 2.46 -6.85
N PRO A 254 30.55 3.16 -6.92
CA PRO A 254 30.93 4.38 -6.21
C PRO A 254 30.48 5.69 -6.91
N LYS A 255 29.80 5.60 -8.06
CA LYS A 255 29.44 6.73 -8.94
C LYS A 255 28.62 7.83 -8.24
N ARG A 256 27.91 7.50 -7.16
CA ARG A 256 27.20 8.49 -6.30
C ARG A 256 28.07 9.69 -5.92
N ALA A 257 29.34 9.46 -5.57
CA ALA A 257 30.25 10.54 -5.17
C ALA A 257 30.69 11.43 -6.34
N MET A 258 30.55 10.93 -7.57
CA MET A 258 30.93 11.59 -8.81
C MET A 258 29.77 12.34 -9.47
N ALA A 259 28.57 12.33 -8.86
CA ALA A 259 27.43 13.09 -9.37
C ALA A 259 27.77 14.60 -9.42
N PRO A 260 27.40 15.30 -10.51
CA PRO A 260 27.44 16.76 -10.58
C PRO A 260 26.79 17.42 -9.36
N GLU A 261 27.30 18.57 -8.91
CA GLU A 261 26.83 19.23 -7.68
C GLU A 261 25.30 19.43 -7.63
N HIS A 262 24.70 19.82 -8.76
CA HIS A 262 23.24 20.01 -8.85
C HIS A 262 22.45 18.69 -8.74
N LEU A 263 23.04 17.55 -9.11
CA LEU A 263 22.41 16.21 -9.00
C LEU A 263 22.58 15.57 -7.63
N LYS A 264 23.59 15.96 -6.85
CA LYS A 264 23.92 15.31 -5.56
C LYS A 264 22.74 15.24 -4.59
N PRO A 265 21.93 16.30 -4.39
CA PRO A 265 20.76 16.24 -3.50
C PRO A 265 19.76 15.18 -3.96
N PHE A 266 19.43 15.16 -5.25
CA PHE A 266 18.53 14.17 -5.86
C PHE A 266 19.06 12.75 -5.73
N ILE A 267 20.32 12.50 -6.12
CA ILE A 267 20.93 11.16 -6.04
C ILE A 267 21.01 10.66 -4.58
N ARG A 268 21.31 11.54 -3.63
CA ARG A 268 21.30 11.20 -2.20
C ARG A 268 19.89 10.83 -1.75
N ALA A 269 18.89 11.65 -2.06
CA ALA A 269 17.49 11.40 -1.73
C ALA A 269 16.93 10.14 -2.41
N SER A 270 17.46 9.75 -3.55
CA SER A 270 17.04 8.55 -4.30
C SER A 270 17.82 7.29 -3.92
N THR A 271 18.80 7.36 -3.00
CA THR A 271 19.61 6.19 -2.60
C THR A 271 19.75 5.98 -1.09
N LEU A 272 19.45 6.99 -0.26
CA LEU A 272 19.49 6.91 1.20
C LEU A 272 18.18 7.40 1.78
N ALA A 273 17.69 6.69 2.82
CA ALA A 273 16.48 7.05 3.55
C ALA A 273 15.30 7.41 2.61
N THR A 274 15.11 6.61 1.56
CA THR A 274 14.25 6.97 0.41
C THR A 274 12.78 7.15 0.78
N THR A 275 12.36 6.61 1.91
CA THR A 275 11.00 6.70 2.45
C THR A 275 10.80 7.84 3.45
N ASP A 276 11.85 8.59 3.81
CA ASP A 276 11.75 9.74 4.71
C ASP A 276 11.15 10.96 3.99
N THR A 277 10.45 11.81 4.74
CA THR A 277 9.78 13.00 4.21
C THR A 277 10.75 13.89 3.44
N GLN A 278 11.92 14.19 4.00
CA GLN A 278 12.91 15.06 3.34
C GLN A 278 13.42 14.48 2.02
N ALA A 279 13.60 13.15 1.94
CA ALA A 279 14.04 12.51 0.71
C ALA A 279 12.93 12.53 -0.35
N ARG A 280 11.68 12.32 0.04
CA ARG A 280 10.52 12.44 -0.87
C ARG A 280 10.39 13.86 -1.43
N VAL A 281 10.41 14.86 -0.54
CA VAL A 281 10.37 16.29 -0.94
C VAL A 281 11.54 16.63 -1.85
N ALA A 282 12.77 16.25 -1.51
CA ALA A 282 13.95 16.54 -2.33
C ALA A 282 13.87 15.93 -3.74
N ARG A 283 13.28 14.74 -3.90
CA ARG A 283 13.06 14.14 -5.23
C ARG A 283 12.00 14.91 -6.02
N SER A 284 10.87 15.24 -5.40
CA SER A 284 9.81 16.02 -6.06
C SER A 284 10.28 17.42 -6.44
N VAL A 285 11.00 18.11 -5.57
CA VAL A 285 11.63 19.43 -5.85
C VAL A 285 12.54 19.34 -7.08
N TYR A 286 13.40 18.32 -7.14
CA TYR A 286 14.28 18.14 -8.29
C TYR A 286 13.49 17.89 -9.58
N ILE A 287 12.51 16.97 -9.55
CA ILE A 287 11.67 16.67 -10.72
C ILE A 287 10.93 17.93 -11.19
N LEU A 288 10.30 18.68 -10.27
CA LEU A 288 9.61 19.95 -10.59
C LEU A 288 10.57 20.96 -11.22
N SER A 289 11.75 21.19 -10.63
CA SER A 289 12.72 22.16 -11.16
C SER A 289 13.19 21.82 -12.57
N VAL A 290 13.31 20.53 -12.90
CA VAL A 290 13.67 20.08 -14.25
C VAL A 290 12.49 20.27 -15.20
N LEU A 291 11.26 20.00 -14.76
CA LEU A 291 10.07 20.28 -15.58
C LEU A 291 9.93 21.78 -15.85
N GLU A 292 10.07 22.63 -14.85
CA GLU A 292 9.99 24.09 -14.96
C GLU A 292 10.96 24.60 -16.02
N ALA A 293 12.23 24.18 -15.95
CA ALA A 293 13.25 24.57 -16.93
C ALA A 293 12.96 24.15 -18.40
N HIS A 294 12.02 23.22 -18.64
CA HIS A 294 11.66 22.75 -19.98
C HIS A 294 10.24 23.16 -20.42
N PHE A 295 9.40 23.59 -19.49
CA PHE A 295 8.00 23.98 -19.72
C PHE A 295 7.73 25.46 -19.39
N ASP A 296 8.71 26.20 -18.88
CA ASP A 296 8.72 27.65 -18.89
C ASP A 296 8.81 28.15 -20.35
N ASP A 297 7.69 28.65 -20.87
CA ASP A 297 7.61 29.48 -22.08
C ASP A 297 7.96 30.95 -21.76
#